data_AF-A0A5B0EB02-F1
#
_entry.id   AF-A0A5B0EB02-F1
#
_cell.length_a   1.000
_cell.length_b   1.000
_cell.length_c   1.000
_cell.angle_alpha   90.00
_cell.angle_beta   90.00
_cell.angle_gamma   90.00
#
_symmetry.space_group_name_H-M   'P 1'
#
loop_
_entity.id
_entity.type
_entity.pdbx_description
1 polymer ?
#
loop_
_entity_poly.entity_id
_entity_poly.type
_entity_poly.pdbx_seq_one_letter_code
_entity_poly.pdbx_strand_id
1 'polypeptide(L)'
;MPWKKKLSMRRPMNYWISRQAASYWSSWSRVPRLRVGWLILPAERGAGETPIRLSDMGNQKKSVIVTVWVTAVAGLAWLLSGAIRGWLLVHPTRLPGQFVALLFPETLARRTWQSVEPWPALLALASVVTMMAITAFFVWVIVTRSEHRSPGQRLGFLSLWMGVVLAAFSTAAFTSLGYIVATWPPARVAALLDGIEPLLFAAGYWGIIWGWIPAWVGSRLTRSAESSHKHKPATKRSTELVLLLSAGVLAVALMAAFPAAHRSTEEARAMSEPSPPPVQTPEPVVYGSPEVSHAFQPPGKNWCEGDEVAISWQEPEGATGHRGMRFELTNTGTGPCLLESYPDIAFDNVDGWAMDVLVVHGGSFMTDDPGVSAVTVLPGQGAQAFLGWNAMAAAGDMRTGTMLVAPYPGTLRHSSPVDLDIIDGGAVSLTAWAPIKEESAAIKNTRPKP
;
A
#
# COMPACT_ATOMS: atom_id res chain seq x y z
N MET A 1 39.36 11.06 47.34
CA MET A 1 40.22 9.94 46.92
C MET A 1 39.60 9.23 45.71
N PRO A 2 40.42 8.71 44.79
CA PRO A 2 40.21 8.90 43.36
C PRO A 2 40.03 7.62 42.52
N TRP A 3 39.59 7.85 41.27
CA TRP A 3 40.04 7.22 40.01
C TRP A 3 39.40 5.92 39.44
N LYS A 4 38.70 6.17 38.32
CA LYS A 4 38.83 5.57 36.98
C LYS A 4 38.56 4.07 36.80
N LYS A 5 37.56 3.78 35.94
CA LYS A 5 37.80 3.03 34.70
C LYS A 5 36.87 3.49 33.56
N LYS A 6 37.53 3.97 32.49
CA LYS A 6 37.03 4.18 31.12
C LYS A 6 36.82 2.81 30.48
N LEU A 7 35.75 2.61 29.69
CA LEU A 7 35.86 1.96 28.38
C LEU A 7 34.59 2.18 27.56
N SER A 8 34.82 2.71 26.36
CA SER A 8 33.84 2.90 25.30
C SER A 8 33.49 1.56 24.65
N MET A 9 32.27 1.39 24.15
CA MET A 9 32.05 0.85 22.79
C MET A 9 30.57 1.01 22.42
N ARG A 10 30.30 1.93 21.49
CA ARG A 10 29.16 1.81 20.57
C ARG A 10 29.40 0.57 19.71
N ARG A 11 28.41 -0.32 19.60
CA ARG A 11 28.30 -1.27 18.48
C ARG A 11 26.85 -1.31 18.00
N PRO A 12 26.60 -1.21 16.69
CA PRO A 12 25.28 -1.41 16.10
C PRO A 12 24.92 -2.89 16.04
N MET A 13 23.67 -3.18 16.37
CA MET A 13 23.08 -4.50 16.42
C MET A 13 22.66 -4.95 15.00
N ASN A 14 23.65 -5.37 14.20
CA ASN A 14 23.43 -6.06 12.93
C ASN A 14 24.11 -7.43 12.98
N TYR A 15 23.50 -8.40 13.67
CA TYR A 15 24.02 -9.77 13.74
C TYR A 15 22.89 -10.77 13.98
N TRP A 16 21.98 -10.95 13.00
CA TRP A 16 21.11 -12.13 13.00
C TRP A 16 20.73 -12.71 11.62
N ILE A 17 21.19 -12.12 10.50
CA ILE A 17 20.86 -12.64 9.14
C ILE A 17 21.99 -13.52 8.55
N SER A 18 23.15 -13.65 9.19
CA SER A 18 24.32 -14.31 8.56
C SER A 18 24.57 -15.78 8.93
N ARG A 19 23.75 -16.41 9.79
CA ARG A 19 24.03 -17.80 10.26
C ARG A 19 23.21 -18.92 9.63
N GLN A 20 22.14 -18.66 8.88
CA GLN A 20 21.40 -19.73 8.20
C GLN A 20 21.89 -20.02 6.76
N ALA A 21 22.66 -19.13 6.14
CA ALA A 21 23.22 -19.36 4.80
C ALA A 21 24.51 -20.22 4.79
N ALA A 22 25.07 -20.55 5.95
CA ALA A 22 26.41 -21.14 6.06
C ALA A 22 26.46 -22.68 6.23
N SER A 23 25.33 -23.38 6.39
CA SER A 23 25.36 -24.84 6.66
C SER A 23 25.18 -25.75 5.44
N TYR A 24 24.87 -25.21 4.25
CA TYR A 24 24.60 -26.05 3.06
C TYR A 24 25.68 -26.03 1.96
N TRP A 25 26.77 -25.27 2.12
CA TRP A 25 27.78 -25.08 1.06
C TRP A 25 29.17 -25.69 1.32
N SER A 26 29.34 -26.52 2.35
CA SER A 26 30.63 -27.18 2.65
C SER A 26 30.89 -28.50 1.92
N SER A 27 30.04 -28.91 0.96
CA SER A 27 30.16 -30.20 0.26
C SER A 27 30.83 -30.14 -1.13
N TRP A 28 31.11 -28.95 -1.67
CA TRP A 28 31.68 -28.80 -3.02
C TRP A 28 33.05 -28.12 -3.00
N SER A 29 34.01 -28.71 -2.30
CA SER A 29 35.43 -28.32 -2.40
C SER A 29 36.32 -29.54 -2.52
N ARG A 30 36.26 -30.21 -3.67
CA ARG A 30 37.34 -31.09 -4.17
C ARG A 30 37.22 -31.23 -5.69
N VAL A 31 37.78 -30.27 -6.42
CA VAL A 31 38.09 -30.40 -7.85
C VAL A 31 39.61 -30.29 -8.00
N PRO A 32 40.29 -31.27 -8.62
CA PRO A 32 41.72 -31.18 -8.89
C PRO A 32 42.01 -30.19 -10.03
N ARG A 33 43.07 -29.40 -9.87
CA ARG A 33 43.64 -28.54 -10.92
C ARG A 33 44.06 -29.41 -12.12
N LEU A 34 43.44 -29.23 -13.28
CA LEU A 34 43.95 -29.75 -14.54
C LEU A 34 44.64 -28.63 -15.33
N ARG A 35 45.93 -28.86 -15.58
CA ARG A 35 46.81 -28.06 -16.43
C ARG A 35 46.30 -28.09 -17.87
N VAL A 36 46.32 -26.93 -18.52
CA VAL A 36 46.20 -26.80 -19.98
C VAL A 36 47.47 -27.37 -20.62
N GLY A 37 47.35 -28.53 -21.26
CA GLY A 37 48.38 -29.15 -22.08
C GLY A 37 47.83 -29.36 -23.48
N TRP A 38 48.40 -28.67 -24.46
CA TRP A 38 48.21 -28.95 -25.88
C TRP A 38 48.70 -30.38 -26.16
N LEU A 39 47.79 -31.26 -26.55
CA LEU A 39 48.11 -32.63 -26.99
C LEU A 39 47.60 -32.79 -28.42
N ILE A 40 48.56 -32.69 -29.33
CA ILE A 40 48.51 -33.29 -30.67
C ILE A 40 48.41 -34.80 -30.44
N LEU A 41 47.34 -35.43 -30.94
CA LEU A 41 47.21 -36.89 -31.01
C LEU A 41 47.16 -37.34 -32.48
N PRO A 42 47.76 -38.51 -32.78
CA PRO A 42 48.05 -38.97 -34.12
C PRO A 42 46.84 -39.63 -34.78
N ALA A 43 46.87 -39.68 -36.11
CA ALA A 43 45.98 -40.45 -36.94
C ALA A 43 46.26 -41.95 -36.77
N GLU A 44 45.31 -42.71 -36.24
CA GLU A 44 45.20 -44.14 -36.50
C GLU A 44 43.77 -44.51 -36.92
N ARG A 45 43.71 -45.21 -38.05
CA ARG A 45 42.52 -45.85 -38.61
C ARG A 45 42.25 -47.14 -37.83
N GLY A 46 41.04 -47.26 -37.29
CA GLY A 46 40.50 -48.50 -36.73
C GLY A 46 38.98 -48.50 -36.83
N ALA A 47 38.43 -49.58 -37.39
CA ALA A 47 37.07 -49.77 -37.83
C ALA A 47 35.95 -49.42 -36.83
N GLY A 48 34.82 -48.91 -37.35
CA GLY A 48 33.55 -49.55 -37.00
C GLY A 48 32.39 -48.71 -36.48
N GLU A 49 32.47 -47.40 -36.32
CA GLU A 49 31.27 -46.59 -36.03
C GLU A 49 31.33 -45.27 -36.81
N THR A 50 30.55 -45.18 -37.89
CA THR A 50 30.33 -43.93 -38.59
C THR A 50 29.57 -42.98 -37.65
N PRO A 51 30.07 -41.75 -37.38
CA PRO A 51 29.23 -40.75 -36.75
C PRO A 51 28.04 -40.51 -37.68
N ILE A 52 26.82 -40.79 -37.20
CA ILE A 52 25.59 -40.60 -37.98
C ILE A 52 25.57 -39.14 -38.44
N ARG A 53 25.86 -38.94 -39.73
CA ARG A 53 25.84 -37.63 -40.35
C ARG A 53 24.37 -37.20 -40.40
N LEU A 54 24.07 -35.99 -39.93
CA LEU A 54 22.72 -35.40 -39.98
C LEU A 54 22.07 -35.46 -41.39
N SER A 55 22.87 -35.64 -42.44
CA SER A 55 22.41 -35.86 -43.82
C SER A 55 21.61 -37.16 -44.02
N ASP A 56 21.83 -38.21 -43.23
CA ASP A 56 21.15 -39.52 -43.37
C ASP A 56 19.84 -39.65 -42.57
N MET A 57 19.45 -38.60 -41.84
CA MET A 57 18.27 -38.62 -40.98
C MET A 57 17.01 -38.17 -41.73
N GLY A 58 15.91 -38.92 -41.57
CA GLY A 58 14.60 -38.53 -42.11
C GLY A 58 14.12 -37.17 -41.58
N ASN A 59 13.32 -36.44 -42.37
CA ASN A 59 12.93 -35.04 -42.10
C ASN A 59 12.28 -34.84 -40.71
N GLN A 60 11.52 -35.81 -40.24
CA GLN A 60 10.93 -35.81 -38.89
C GLN A 60 12.01 -35.77 -37.79
N LYS A 61 13.06 -36.59 -37.90
CA LYS A 61 14.15 -36.60 -36.91
C LYS A 61 14.92 -35.27 -36.92
N LYS A 62 15.06 -34.63 -38.09
CA LYS A 62 15.69 -33.29 -38.23
C LYS A 62 14.87 -32.20 -37.55
N SER A 63 13.56 -32.16 -37.77
CA SER A 63 12.66 -31.20 -37.12
C SER A 63 12.68 -31.37 -35.59
N VAL A 64 12.71 -32.61 -35.10
CA VAL A 64 12.87 -32.89 -33.66
C VAL A 64 14.20 -32.35 -33.13
N ILE A 65 15.32 -32.61 -33.81
CA ILE A 65 16.64 -32.13 -33.39
C ILE A 65 16.68 -30.59 -33.35
N VAL A 66 16.20 -29.91 -34.40
CA VAL A 66 16.14 -28.45 -34.43
C VAL A 66 15.30 -27.92 -33.27
N THR A 67 14.11 -28.47 -33.06
CA THR A 67 13.23 -28.07 -31.95
C THR A 67 13.92 -28.26 -30.60
N VAL A 68 14.54 -29.41 -30.35
CA VAL A 68 15.23 -29.71 -29.08
C VAL A 68 16.40 -28.75 -28.81
N TRP A 69 17.23 -28.46 -29.82
CA TRP A 69 18.36 -27.55 -29.63
C TRP A 69 17.92 -26.10 -29.42
N VAL A 70 16.97 -25.62 -30.22
CA VAL A 70 16.47 -24.25 -30.10
C VAL A 70 15.81 -24.04 -28.74
N THR A 71 15.02 -25.00 -28.26
CA THR A 71 14.35 -24.91 -26.97
C THR A 71 15.32 -25.00 -25.80
N ALA A 72 16.29 -25.91 -25.84
CA ALA A 72 17.31 -26.03 -24.80
C ALA A 72 18.15 -24.75 -24.68
N VAL A 73 18.59 -24.18 -25.81
CA VAL A 73 19.36 -22.92 -25.83
C VAL A 73 18.51 -21.75 -25.34
N ALA A 74 17.24 -21.67 -25.75
CA ALA A 74 16.33 -20.62 -25.29
C ALA A 74 16.06 -20.70 -23.78
N GLY A 75 15.79 -21.91 -23.25
CA GLY A 75 15.58 -22.13 -21.83
C GLY A 75 16.83 -21.83 -20.99
N LEU A 76 18.02 -22.22 -21.46
CA LEU A 76 19.27 -21.91 -20.80
C LEU A 76 19.55 -20.40 -20.78
N ALA A 77 19.35 -19.71 -21.90
CA ALA A 77 19.50 -18.25 -21.97
C ALA A 77 18.50 -17.52 -21.06
N TRP A 78 17.26 -18.02 -20.97
CA TRP A 78 16.22 -17.48 -20.10
C TRP A 78 16.60 -17.58 -18.62
N LEU A 79 17.08 -18.76 -18.21
CA LEU A 79 17.55 -19.03 -16.86
C LEU A 79 18.80 -18.20 -16.52
N LEU A 80 19.80 -18.18 -17.40
CA LEU A 80 21.05 -17.44 -17.20
C LEU A 80 20.79 -15.93 -17.08
N SER A 81 19.94 -15.37 -17.93
CA SER A 81 19.58 -13.94 -17.84
C SER A 81 18.98 -13.60 -16.47
N GLY A 82 18.03 -14.42 -15.99
CA GLY A 82 17.41 -14.23 -14.68
C GLY A 82 18.40 -14.38 -13.52
N ALA A 83 19.22 -15.44 -13.56
CA ALA A 83 20.21 -15.73 -12.53
C ALA A 83 21.30 -14.65 -12.44
N ILE A 84 21.84 -14.19 -13.59
CA ILE A 84 22.86 -13.14 -13.64
C ILE A 84 22.30 -11.82 -13.11
N ARG A 85 21.09 -11.43 -13.54
CA ARG A 85 20.42 -10.22 -13.03
C ARG A 85 20.23 -10.29 -11.52
N GLY A 86 19.72 -11.42 -11.01
CA GLY A 86 19.53 -11.62 -9.57
C GLY A 86 20.85 -11.52 -8.79
N TRP A 87 21.91 -12.18 -9.28
CA TRP A 87 23.23 -12.15 -8.65
C TRP A 87 23.83 -10.73 -8.63
N LEU A 88 23.73 -9.98 -9.73
CA LEU A 88 24.21 -8.60 -9.86
C LEU A 88 23.43 -7.60 -8.98
N LEU A 89 22.17 -7.88 -8.65
CA LEU A 89 21.38 -7.05 -7.74
C LEU A 89 21.78 -7.28 -6.28
N VAL A 90 22.19 -8.50 -5.92
CA VAL A 90 22.60 -8.87 -4.55
C VAL A 90 24.04 -8.45 -4.27
N HIS A 91 24.91 -8.50 -5.26
CA HIS A 91 26.31 -8.09 -5.12
C HIS A 91 26.47 -6.66 -5.64
N PRO A 92 26.74 -5.65 -4.79
CA PRO A 92 26.92 -4.27 -5.24
C PRO A 92 28.13 -4.17 -6.16
N THR A 93 27.88 -4.24 -7.47
CA THR A 93 28.87 -3.96 -8.50
C THR A 93 28.91 -2.46 -8.77
N ARG A 94 29.99 -1.97 -9.39
CA ARG A 94 30.08 -0.56 -9.82
C ARG A 94 29.17 -0.23 -11.01
N LEU A 95 28.35 -1.17 -11.48
CA LEU A 95 27.50 -0.99 -12.65
C LEU A 95 26.15 -0.36 -12.23
N PRO A 96 25.69 0.69 -12.92
CA PRO A 96 24.35 1.23 -12.70
C PRO A 96 23.29 0.15 -12.94
N GLY A 97 22.28 0.04 -12.07
CA GLY A 97 21.22 -0.97 -12.20
C GLY A 97 20.45 -0.90 -13.52
N GLN A 98 20.34 0.29 -14.13
CA GLN A 98 19.75 0.48 -15.46
C GLN A 98 20.55 -0.24 -16.56
N PHE A 99 21.89 -0.23 -16.46
CA PHE A 99 22.76 -0.92 -17.40
C PHE A 99 22.62 -2.45 -17.28
N VAL A 100 22.51 -2.95 -16.04
CA VAL A 100 22.23 -4.37 -15.79
C VAL A 100 20.87 -4.77 -16.36
N ALA A 101 19.84 -3.94 -16.17
CA ALA A 101 18.50 -4.21 -16.70
C ALA A 101 18.44 -4.20 -18.24
N LEU A 102 19.31 -3.43 -18.89
CA LEU A 102 19.45 -3.37 -20.34
C LEU A 102 20.05 -4.68 -20.91
N LEU A 103 21.12 -5.19 -20.31
CA LEU A 103 21.82 -6.38 -20.79
C LEU A 103 21.17 -7.69 -20.34
N PHE A 104 20.60 -7.69 -19.13
CA PHE A 104 19.95 -8.84 -18.52
C PHE A 104 18.52 -8.45 -18.12
N PRO A 105 17.59 -8.46 -19.10
CA PRO A 105 16.20 -8.13 -18.82
C PRO A 105 15.56 -9.10 -17.83
N GLU A 106 14.50 -8.62 -17.19
CA GLU A 106 13.79 -9.37 -16.16
C GLU A 106 12.99 -10.50 -16.80
N THR A 107 13.40 -11.74 -16.58
CA THR A 107 12.67 -12.94 -17.02
C THR A 107 11.66 -13.42 -15.98
N LEU A 108 11.88 -13.05 -14.71
CA LEU A 108 11.02 -13.34 -13.56
C LEU A 108 10.89 -12.07 -12.73
N ALA A 109 9.65 -11.75 -12.35
CA ALA A 109 9.35 -10.56 -11.55
C ALA A 109 10.16 -10.55 -10.25
N ARG A 110 10.68 -9.38 -9.86
CA ARG A 110 11.43 -9.17 -8.60
C ARG A 110 10.69 -9.74 -7.39
N ARG A 111 9.37 -9.65 -7.40
CA ARG A 111 8.49 -10.11 -6.34
C ARG A 111 8.51 -11.64 -6.16
N THR A 112 8.74 -12.40 -7.24
CA THR A 112 8.92 -13.87 -7.18
C THR A 112 10.10 -14.26 -6.30
N TRP A 113 11.16 -13.45 -6.30
CA TRP A 113 12.34 -13.67 -5.45
C TRP A 113 12.12 -13.29 -3.98
N GLN A 114 11.01 -12.62 -3.67
CA GLN A 114 10.62 -12.25 -2.30
C GLN A 114 9.61 -13.24 -1.69
N SER A 115 9.17 -14.24 -2.46
CA SER A 115 8.32 -15.30 -1.96
C SER A 115 9.08 -16.20 -0.98
N VAL A 116 8.35 -16.83 -0.06
CA VAL A 116 8.96 -17.77 0.88
C VAL A 116 9.42 -19.03 0.17
N GLU A 117 10.46 -19.69 0.71
CA GLU A 117 10.89 -20.98 0.20
C GLU A 117 9.75 -22.00 0.26
N PRO A 118 9.59 -22.89 -0.73
CA PRO A 118 10.47 -23.13 -1.89
C PRO A 118 10.07 -22.36 -3.18
N TRP A 119 9.16 -21.39 -3.08
CA TRP A 119 8.49 -20.80 -4.24
C TRP A 119 9.41 -20.09 -5.25
N PRO A 120 10.47 -19.35 -4.84
CA PRO A 120 11.37 -18.72 -5.81
C PRO A 120 11.98 -19.74 -6.78
N ALA A 121 12.45 -20.87 -6.27
CA ALA A 121 13.04 -21.94 -7.10
C ALA A 121 11.98 -22.63 -7.98
N LEU A 122 10.82 -22.96 -7.41
CA LEU A 122 9.74 -23.63 -8.15
C LEU A 122 9.19 -22.77 -9.29
N LEU A 123 8.92 -21.48 -9.03
CA LEU A 123 8.41 -20.56 -10.04
C LEU A 123 9.46 -20.27 -11.12
N ALA A 124 10.74 -20.21 -10.76
CA ALA A 124 11.81 -20.07 -11.73
C ALA A 124 11.90 -21.28 -12.67
N LEU A 125 11.92 -22.49 -12.12
CA LEU A 125 11.93 -23.73 -12.91
C LEU A 125 10.68 -23.85 -13.77
N ALA A 126 9.50 -23.58 -13.22
CA ALA A 126 8.25 -23.61 -13.96
C ALA A 126 8.25 -22.60 -15.13
N SER A 127 8.83 -21.40 -14.95
CA SER A 127 8.95 -20.42 -16.03
C SER A 127 9.84 -20.90 -17.17
N VAL A 128 10.97 -21.56 -16.86
CA VAL A 128 11.90 -22.10 -17.86
C VAL A 128 11.23 -23.22 -18.64
N VAL A 129 10.56 -24.14 -17.97
CA VAL A 129 9.86 -25.27 -18.61
C VAL A 129 8.72 -24.77 -19.50
N THR A 130 7.94 -23.80 -19.04
CA THR A 130 6.88 -23.16 -19.84
C THR A 130 7.45 -22.43 -21.07
N MET A 131 8.54 -21.68 -20.90
CA MET A 131 9.23 -21.01 -22.01
C MET A 131 9.75 -22.01 -23.04
N MET A 132 10.35 -23.11 -22.60
CA MET A 132 10.81 -24.19 -23.47
C MET A 132 9.65 -24.83 -24.24
N ALA A 133 8.53 -25.12 -23.59
CA ALA A 133 7.36 -25.73 -24.22
C ALA A 133 6.72 -24.82 -25.27
N ILE A 134 6.55 -23.53 -24.96
CA ILE A 134 6.00 -22.55 -25.91
C ILE A 134 6.96 -22.34 -27.09
N THR A 135 8.27 -22.27 -26.83
CA THR A 135 9.29 -22.20 -27.88
C THR A 135 9.24 -23.45 -28.77
N ALA A 136 9.06 -24.64 -28.17
CA ALA A 136 8.99 -25.90 -28.91
C ALA A 136 7.81 -25.91 -29.88
N PHE A 137 6.65 -25.43 -29.41
CA PHE A 137 5.46 -25.27 -30.23
C PHE A 137 5.71 -24.32 -31.41
N PHE A 138 6.20 -23.10 -31.18
CA PHE A 138 6.44 -22.15 -32.26
C PHE A 138 7.47 -22.65 -33.28
N VAL A 139 8.59 -23.22 -32.81
CA VAL A 139 9.62 -23.78 -33.70
C VAL A 139 9.06 -24.93 -34.52
N TRP A 140 8.29 -25.84 -33.90
CA TRP A 140 7.66 -26.95 -34.61
C TRP A 140 6.70 -26.47 -35.70
N VAL A 141 5.84 -25.49 -35.39
CA VAL A 141 4.92 -24.88 -36.36
C VAL A 141 5.67 -24.22 -37.51
N ILE A 142 6.71 -23.44 -37.20
CA ILE A 142 7.52 -22.72 -38.20
C ILE A 142 8.22 -23.71 -39.13
N VAL A 143 8.86 -24.75 -38.58
CA VAL A 143 9.59 -25.76 -39.35
C VAL A 143 8.63 -26.58 -40.20
N THR A 144 7.54 -27.10 -39.62
CA THR A 144 6.60 -27.97 -40.35
C THR A 144 5.83 -27.24 -41.46
N ARG A 145 5.47 -25.96 -41.27
CA ARG A 145 4.78 -25.16 -42.30
C ARG A 145 5.73 -24.67 -43.39
N SER A 146 7.02 -24.51 -43.09
CA SER A 146 8.01 -24.16 -44.10
C SER A 146 8.27 -25.26 -45.12
N GLU A 147 8.00 -26.54 -44.77
CA GLU A 147 8.13 -27.67 -45.71
C GLU A 147 7.14 -27.61 -46.88
N HIS A 148 6.07 -26.83 -46.76
CA HIS A 148 5.10 -26.60 -47.85
C HIS A 148 5.44 -25.39 -48.73
N ARG A 149 6.50 -24.62 -48.41
CA ARG A 149 6.98 -23.51 -49.25
C ARG A 149 7.96 -24.00 -50.31
N SER A 150 8.02 -23.27 -51.41
CA SER A 150 8.89 -23.56 -52.55
C SER A 150 10.36 -23.68 -52.12
N PRO A 151 11.16 -24.56 -52.77
CA PRO A 151 12.52 -24.94 -52.34
C PRO A 151 13.57 -23.81 -52.29
N GLY A 152 13.20 -22.56 -52.56
CA GLY A 152 14.07 -21.38 -52.40
C GLY A 152 13.77 -20.52 -51.17
N GLN A 153 12.63 -20.70 -50.50
CA GLN A 153 12.27 -19.93 -49.29
C GLN A 153 12.84 -20.61 -48.05
N ARG A 154 14.13 -20.36 -47.80
CA ARG A 154 14.82 -20.77 -46.58
C ARG A 154 14.01 -20.38 -45.35
N LEU A 155 13.90 -21.30 -44.37
CA LEU A 155 13.52 -20.98 -42.99
C LEU A 155 14.36 -19.80 -42.53
N GLY A 156 13.75 -18.62 -42.48
CA GLY A 156 14.44 -17.40 -42.13
C GLY A 156 14.86 -17.47 -40.68
N PHE A 157 16.13 -17.15 -40.40
CA PHE A 157 16.60 -16.78 -39.07
C PHE A 157 15.59 -15.84 -38.37
N LEU A 158 15.03 -14.89 -39.13
CA LEU A 158 13.99 -13.98 -38.67
C LEU A 158 12.73 -14.68 -38.15
N SER A 159 12.24 -15.73 -38.82
CA SER A 159 11.04 -16.45 -38.37
C SER A 159 11.29 -17.17 -37.05
N LEU A 160 12.43 -17.85 -36.91
CA LEU A 160 12.81 -18.50 -35.64
C LEU A 160 13.02 -17.48 -34.52
N TRP A 161 13.66 -16.34 -34.83
CA TRP A 161 13.87 -15.27 -33.87
C TRP A 161 12.55 -14.68 -33.37
N MET A 162 11.62 -14.36 -34.28
CA MET A 162 10.28 -13.88 -33.90
C MET A 162 9.48 -14.95 -33.14
N GLY A 163 9.67 -16.23 -33.45
CA GLY A 163 9.09 -17.33 -32.67
C GLY A 163 9.57 -17.35 -31.21
N VAL A 164 10.86 -17.09 -30.97
CA VAL A 164 11.43 -16.99 -29.62
C VAL A 164 10.95 -15.72 -28.90
N VAL A 165 10.83 -14.60 -29.61
CA VAL A 165 10.26 -13.35 -29.05
C VAL A 165 8.81 -13.57 -28.60
N LEU A 166 7.99 -14.20 -29.44
CA LEU A 166 6.60 -14.53 -29.11
C LEU A 166 6.50 -15.51 -27.94
N ALA A 167 7.40 -16.49 -27.88
CA ALA A 167 7.45 -17.42 -26.75
C ALA A 167 7.74 -16.70 -25.43
N ALA A 168 8.76 -15.83 -25.41
CA ALA A 168 9.13 -15.04 -24.24
C ALA A 168 7.96 -14.15 -23.77
N PHE A 169 7.33 -13.43 -24.70
CA PHE A 169 6.18 -12.59 -24.42
C PHE A 169 4.99 -13.40 -23.87
N SER A 170 4.71 -14.58 -24.46
CA SER A 170 3.62 -15.45 -24.00
C SER A 170 3.89 -15.97 -22.57
N THR A 171 5.11 -16.41 -22.27
CA THR A 171 5.48 -16.86 -20.92
C THR A 171 5.27 -15.75 -19.89
N ALA A 172 5.67 -14.52 -20.22
CA ALA A 172 5.45 -13.36 -19.38
C ALA A 172 3.96 -13.03 -19.22
N ALA A 173 3.15 -13.13 -20.29
CA ALA A 173 1.71 -12.89 -20.22
C ALA A 173 0.99 -13.84 -19.24
N PHE A 174 1.30 -15.14 -19.28
CA PHE A 174 0.74 -16.10 -18.33
C PHE A 174 1.22 -15.87 -16.90
N THR A 175 2.47 -15.44 -16.73
CA THR A 175 3.01 -15.04 -15.44
C THR A 175 2.26 -13.83 -14.87
N SER A 176 2.05 -12.80 -15.69
CA SER A 176 1.29 -11.59 -15.33
C SER A 176 -0.17 -11.90 -15.00
N LEU A 177 -0.82 -12.80 -15.76
CA LEU A 177 -2.17 -13.26 -15.45
C LEU A 177 -2.24 -13.99 -14.10
N GLY A 178 -1.25 -14.83 -13.78
CA GLY A 178 -1.17 -15.50 -12.48
C GLY A 178 -1.07 -14.51 -11.33
N TYR A 179 -0.33 -13.43 -11.53
CA TYR A 179 -0.24 -12.34 -10.55
C TYR A 179 -1.57 -11.60 -10.37
N ILE A 180 -2.27 -11.25 -11.46
CA ILE A 180 -3.59 -10.61 -11.39
C ILE A 180 -4.54 -11.45 -10.54
N VAL A 181 -4.59 -12.76 -10.78
CA VAL A 181 -5.42 -13.70 -10.02
C VAL A 181 -4.99 -13.78 -8.55
N ALA A 182 -3.69 -13.78 -8.28
CA ALA A 182 -3.17 -13.85 -6.91
C ALA A 182 -3.57 -12.61 -6.07
N THR A 183 -3.72 -11.45 -6.70
CA THR A 183 -3.98 -10.16 -6.02
C THR A 183 -5.44 -9.72 -6.04
N TRP A 184 -6.38 -10.59 -6.44
CA TRP A 184 -7.79 -10.24 -6.54
C TRP A 184 -8.52 -10.39 -5.20
N PRO A 185 -9.35 -9.42 -4.77
CA PRO A 185 -9.62 -8.12 -5.41
C PRO A 185 -8.47 -7.11 -5.20
N PRO A 186 -8.10 -6.32 -6.22
CA PRO A 186 -6.97 -5.40 -6.12
C PRO A 186 -7.32 -4.21 -5.21
N ALA A 187 -6.37 -3.79 -4.37
CA ALA A 187 -6.52 -2.59 -3.54
C ALA A 187 -6.66 -1.30 -4.35
N ARG A 188 -6.09 -1.25 -5.56
CA ARG A 188 -6.20 -0.14 -6.52
C ARG A 188 -6.03 -0.65 -7.94
N VAL A 189 -6.75 -0.07 -8.90
CA VAL A 189 -6.65 -0.46 -10.32
C VAL A 189 -5.22 -0.31 -10.86
N ALA A 190 -4.49 0.72 -10.42
CA ALA A 190 -3.08 0.91 -10.78
C ALA A 190 -2.17 -0.27 -10.38
N ALA A 191 -2.50 -1.00 -9.30
CA ALA A 191 -1.70 -2.15 -8.85
C ALA A 191 -1.79 -3.35 -9.79
N LEU A 192 -2.83 -3.42 -10.64
CA LEU A 192 -2.90 -4.40 -11.72
C LEU A 192 -1.88 -4.06 -12.81
N LEU A 193 -1.73 -2.78 -13.16
CA LEU A 193 -0.79 -2.31 -14.19
C LEU A 193 0.68 -2.46 -13.75
N ASP A 194 0.97 -2.18 -12.46
CA ASP A 194 2.31 -2.30 -11.85
C ASP A 194 2.93 -3.71 -12.05
N GLY A 195 2.11 -4.75 -12.13
CA GLY A 195 2.58 -6.13 -12.30
C GLY A 195 2.71 -6.59 -13.76
N ILE A 196 1.92 -6.00 -14.67
CA ILE A 196 1.79 -6.47 -16.06
C ILE A 196 2.84 -5.81 -16.96
N GLU A 197 2.94 -4.48 -16.87
CA GLU A 197 3.72 -3.65 -17.79
C GLU A 197 5.23 -4.00 -17.77
N PRO A 198 5.91 -4.04 -16.61
CA PRO A 198 7.36 -4.19 -16.59
C PRO A 198 7.82 -5.56 -17.07
N LEU A 199 7.07 -6.63 -16.75
CA LEU A 199 7.45 -8.00 -17.08
C LEU A 199 7.22 -8.32 -18.56
N LEU A 200 6.10 -7.86 -19.14
CA LEU A 200 5.82 -8.04 -20.57
C LEU A 200 6.84 -7.32 -21.44
N PHE A 201 7.16 -6.06 -21.11
CA PHE A 201 8.19 -5.31 -21.84
C PHE A 201 9.57 -5.94 -21.67
N ALA A 202 9.94 -6.34 -20.46
CA ALA A 202 11.23 -6.98 -20.20
C ALA A 202 11.37 -8.31 -20.96
N ALA A 203 10.32 -9.12 -21.03
CA ALA A 203 10.34 -10.39 -21.76
C ALA A 203 10.38 -10.22 -23.28
N GLY A 204 9.62 -9.26 -23.82
CA GLY A 204 9.70 -8.90 -25.24
C GLY A 204 11.10 -8.40 -25.61
N TYR A 205 11.65 -7.51 -24.78
CA TYR A 205 13.00 -6.99 -24.92
C TYR A 205 14.08 -8.08 -24.78
N TRP A 206 13.90 -9.02 -23.86
CA TRP A 206 14.74 -10.21 -23.75
C TRP A 206 14.74 -11.02 -25.06
N GLY A 207 13.57 -11.23 -25.66
CA GLY A 207 13.46 -11.92 -26.95
C GLY A 207 14.25 -11.22 -28.06
N ILE A 208 14.30 -9.89 -28.04
CA ILE A 208 15.08 -9.09 -28.99
C ILE A 208 16.59 -9.27 -28.74
N ILE A 209 17.06 -9.12 -27.51
CA ILE A 209 18.51 -9.14 -27.20
C ILE A 209 19.11 -10.54 -27.15
N TRP A 210 18.38 -11.52 -26.63
CA TRP A 210 18.89 -12.87 -26.38
C TRP A 210 18.30 -13.90 -27.35
N GLY A 211 17.11 -13.65 -27.91
CA GLY A 211 16.42 -14.60 -28.78
C GLY A 211 17.09 -14.86 -30.13
N TRP A 212 18.05 -14.03 -30.55
CA TRP A 212 18.82 -14.28 -31.76
C TRP A 212 19.78 -15.48 -31.61
N ILE A 213 20.25 -15.80 -30.40
CA ILE A 213 21.16 -16.93 -30.15
C ILE A 213 20.49 -18.27 -30.47
N PRO A 214 19.34 -18.63 -29.89
CA PRO A 214 18.64 -19.86 -30.25
C PRO A 214 18.17 -19.87 -31.70
N ALA A 215 17.77 -18.72 -32.27
CA ALA A 215 17.40 -18.61 -33.68
C ALA A 215 18.58 -18.86 -34.63
N TRP A 216 19.77 -18.37 -34.28
CA TRP A 216 21.00 -18.60 -35.03
C TRP A 216 21.36 -20.09 -35.03
N VAL A 217 21.33 -20.74 -33.87
CA VAL A 217 21.54 -22.20 -33.73
C VAL A 217 20.55 -22.97 -34.60
N GLY A 218 19.26 -22.66 -34.52
CA GLY A 218 18.23 -23.30 -35.35
C GLY A 218 18.46 -23.10 -36.85
N SER A 219 18.83 -21.89 -37.27
CA SER A 219 19.11 -21.57 -38.68
C SER A 219 20.35 -22.28 -39.25
N ARG A 220 21.34 -22.60 -38.40
CA ARG A 220 22.54 -23.37 -38.79
C ARG A 220 22.19 -24.85 -38.98
N LEU A 221 21.40 -25.40 -38.05
CA LEU A 221 20.96 -26.79 -38.10
C LEU A 221 20.05 -27.08 -39.31
N THR A 222 19.24 -26.11 -39.73
CA THR A 222 18.39 -26.23 -40.93
C THR A 222 19.19 -26.09 -42.23
N ARG A 223 20.23 -25.25 -42.28
CA ARG A 223 21.11 -25.11 -43.47
C ARG A 223 21.95 -26.35 -43.76
N SER A 224 22.36 -27.10 -42.74
CA SER A 224 23.14 -28.34 -42.94
C SER A 224 22.33 -29.51 -43.51
N ALA A 225 21.00 -29.35 -43.68
CA ALA A 225 20.08 -30.44 -43.97
C ALA A 225 19.61 -30.53 -45.44
N GLU A 226 20.13 -29.67 -46.33
CA GLU A 226 19.60 -29.38 -47.68
C GLU A 226 19.78 -30.51 -48.74
N SER A 227 20.14 -31.73 -48.36
CA SER A 227 20.22 -32.88 -49.27
C SER A 227 19.50 -34.11 -48.73
N SER A 228 18.20 -34.29 -49.05
CA SER A 228 17.63 -35.62 -49.35
C SER A 228 16.10 -35.62 -49.53
N HIS A 229 15.67 -36.61 -50.31
CA HIS A 229 14.41 -36.81 -51.03
C HIS A 229 13.07 -36.66 -50.28
N LYS A 230 12.05 -36.36 -51.10
CA LYS A 230 10.60 -36.37 -50.84
C LYS A 230 10.13 -37.65 -50.13
N HIS A 231 9.41 -37.51 -49.01
CA HIS A 231 8.64 -38.58 -48.36
C HIS A 231 7.25 -38.10 -47.94
N LYS A 232 6.33 -39.08 -47.82
CA LYS A 232 4.87 -38.90 -47.68
C LYS A 232 4.44 -38.28 -46.33
N PRO A 233 3.31 -37.54 -46.29
CA PRO A 233 2.84 -36.85 -45.10
C PRO A 233 1.95 -37.79 -44.25
N ALA A 234 2.43 -38.21 -43.09
CA ALA A 234 1.56 -38.76 -42.05
C ALA A 234 2.12 -38.42 -40.66
N THR A 235 1.23 -38.04 -39.74
CA THR A 235 1.45 -37.72 -38.30
C THR A 235 1.95 -36.31 -37.88
N LYS A 236 1.89 -35.29 -38.75
CA LYS A 236 2.29 -33.91 -38.36
C LYS A 236 1.31 -33.20 -37.42
N ARG A 237 0.00 -33.41 -37.60
CA ARG A 237 -1.07 -32.69 -36.89
C ARG A 237 -1.22 -33.15 -35.43
N SER A 238 -0.96 -34.42 -35.14
CA SER A 238 -0.99 -34.96 -33.78
C SER A 238 0.12 -34.38 -32.90
N THR A 239 1.34 -34.25 -33.43
CA THR A 239 2.47 -33.68 -32.67
C THR A 239 2.29 -32.18 -32.40
N GLU A 240 1.75 -31.42 -33.36
CA GLU A 240 1.42 -30.00 -33.15
C GLU A 240 0.39 -29.82 -32.03
N LEU A 241 -0.66 -30.66 -32.02
CA LEU A 241 -1.67 -30.66 -30.95
C LEU A 241 -1.07 -31.04 -29.59
N VAL A 242 -0.23 -32.07 -29.53
CA VAL A 242 0.43 -32.48 -28.27
C VAL A 242 1.33 -31.37 -27.74
N LEU A 243 2.12 -30.72 -28.60
CA LEU A 243 2.97 -29.60 -28.18
C LEU A 243 2.14 -28.41 -27.71
N LEU A 244 1.07 -28.05 -28.43
CA LEU A 244 0.16 -26.98 -28.03
C LEU A 244 -0.50 -27.28 -26.67
N LEU A 245 -1.03 -28.49 -26.48
CA LEU A 245 -1.65 -28.89 -25.22
C LEU A 245 -0.64 -28.93 -24.08
N SER A 246 0.57 -29.45 -24.31
CA SER A 246 1.63 -29.46 -23.29
C SER A 246 2.05 -28.04 -22.89
N ALA A 247 2.21 -27.13 -23.86
CA ALA A 247 2.53 -25.74 -23.60
C ALA A 247 1.38 -25.03 -22.86
N GLY A 248 0.14 -25.29 -23.26
CA GLY A 248 -1.05 -24.76 -22.60
C GLY A 248 -1.17 -25.23 -21.14
N VAL A 249 -1.00 -26.53 -20.88
CA VAL A 249 -1.05 -27.10 -19.52
C VAL A 249 0.05 -26.50 -18.65
N LEU A 250 1.29 -26.41 -19.15
CA LEU A 250 2.41 -25.82 -18.41
C LEU A 250 2.20 -24.32 -18.13
N ALA A 251 1.67 -23.58 -19.10
CA ALA A 251 1.34 -22.17 -18.94
C ALA A 251 0.24 -21.93 -17.90
N VAL A 252 -0.83 -22.74 -17.92
CA VAL A 252 -1.91 -22.69 -16.92
C VAL A 252 -1.42 -23.13 -15.55
N ALA A 253 -0.58 -24.16 -15.46
CA ALA A 253 0.03 -24.60 -14.20
C ALA A 253 0.93 -23.51 -13.60
N LEU A 254 1.74 -22.84 -14.43
CA LEU A 254 2.54 -21.69 -14.01
C LEU A 254 1.64 -20.56 -13.48
N MET A 255 0.59 -20.20 -14.23
CA MET A 255 -0.40 -19.19 -13.81
C MET A 255 -1.04 -19.53 -12.45
N ALA A 256 -1.42 -20.80 -12.24
CA ALA A 256 -2.04 -21.27 -11.00
C ALA A 256 -1.08 -21.36 -9.80
N ALA A 257 0.23 -21.47 -10.05
CA ALA A 257 1.24 -21.51 -8.99
C ALA A 257 1.42 -20.15 -8.28
N PHE A 258 1.15 -19.03 -8.95
CA PHE A 258 1.30 -17.69 -8.36
C PHE A 258 0.36 -17.43 -7.18
N PRO A 259 -0.96 -17.72 -7.26
CA PRO A 259 -1.86 -17.61 -6.11
C PRO A 259 -1.41 -18.44 -4.89
N ALA A 260 -0.88 -19.64 -5.12
CA ALA A 260 -0.40 -20.51 -4.03
C ALA A 260 0.89 -19.96 -3.38
N ALA A 261 1.82 -19.46 -4.20
CA ALA A 261 3.02 -18.77 -3.72
C ALA A 261 2.68 -17.51 -2.92
N HIS A 262 1.67 -16.76 -3.37
CA HIS A 262 1.24 -15.54 -2.69
C HIS A 262 0.66 -15.84 -1.31
N ARG A 263 -0.31 -16.78 -1.21
CA ARG A 263 -0.94 -17.15 0.06
C ARG A 263 0.07 -17.61 1.11
N SER A 264 0.95 -18.54 0.75
CA SER A 264 1.99 -19.03 1.67
C SER A 264 2.97 -17.93 2.11
N THR A 265 3.26 -16.97 1.22
CA THR A 265 4.12 -15.82 1.58
C THR A 265 3.42 -14.88 2.55
N GLU A 266 2.12 -14.62 2.38
CA GLU A 266 1.33 -13.81 3.31
C GLU A 266 1.16 -14.50 4.68
N GLU A 267 0.88 -15.80 4.70
CA GLU A 267 0.81 -16.58 5.94
C GLU A 267 2.13 -16.54 6.73
N ALA A 268 3.25 -16.74 6.04
CA ALA A 268 4.57 -16.67 6.67
C ALA A 268 4.93 -15.26 7.16
N ARG A 269 4.49 -14.20 6.45
CA ARG A 269 4.62 -12.82 6.92
C ARG A 269 3.81 -12.57 8.17
N ALA A 270 2.55 -13.00 8.21
CA ALA A 270 1.70 -12.86 9.39
C ALA A 270 2.26 -13.59 10.63
N MET A 271 2.94 -14.72 10.43
CA MET A 271 3.62 -15.45 11.51
C MET A 271 4.96 -14.82 11.94
N SER A 272 5.62 -14.08 11.05
CA SER A 272 6.93 -13.47 11.30
C SER A 272 6.82 -12.01 11.73
N GLU A 273 5.69 -11.37 11.49
CA GLU A 273 5.39 -10.03 11.94
C GLU A 273 5.25 -10.06 13.47
N PRO A 274 6.18 -9.43 14.22
CA PRO A 274 6.03 -9.32 15.66
C PRO A 274 4.69 -8.66 15.92
N SER A 275 3.89 -9.23 16.81
CA SER A 275 2.69 -8.55 17.29
C SER A 275 3.11 -7.12 17.67
N PRO A 276 2.48 -6.08 17.10
CA PRO A 276 2.91 -4.72 17.36
C PRO A 276 2.96 -4.55 18.88
N PRO A 277 4.04 -3.93 19.43
CA PRO A 277 4.04 -3.59 20.84
C PRO A 277 2.73 -2.84 21.13
N PRO A 278 2.10 -3.02 22.31
CA PRO A 278 0.87 -2.31 22.63
C PRO A 278 1.12 -0.84 22.35
N VAL A 279 0.48 -0.33 21.31
CA VAL A 279 0.51 1.08 20.97
C VAL A 279 -0.09 1.73 22.20
N GLN A 280 0.70 2.53 22.92
CA GLN A 280 0.12 3.52 23.81
C GLN A 280 -0.74 4.36 22.89
N THR A 281 -2.05 4.15 22.93
CA THR A 281 -3.00 4.99 22.23
C THR A 281 -2.65 6.41 22.68
N PRO A 282 -2.15 7.31 21.81
CA PRO A 282 -2.11 8.70 22.18
C PRO A 282 -3.53 9.06 22.59
N GLU A 283 -3.65 9.73 23.74
CA GLU A 283 -4.92 10.25 24.26
C GLU A 283 -5.71 10.83 23.08
N PRO A 284 -7.01 10.47 22.93
CA PRO A 284 -7.78 10.86 21.75
C PRO A 284 -7.60 12.35 21.50
N VAL A 285 -7.24 12.71 20.27
CA VAL A 285 -7.20 14.12 19.86
C VAL A 285 -8.62 14.63 20.08
N VAL A 286 -8.80 15.44 21.13
CA VAL A 286 -10.07 16.09 21.42
C VAL A 286 -10.27 17.12 20.31
N TYR A 287 -11.17 16.81 19.39
CA TYR A 287 -11.67 17.77 18.42
C TYR A 287 -12.72 18.61 19.15
N GLY A 288 -12.43 19.90 19.37
CA GLY A 288 -13.32 20.82 20.09
C GLY A 288 -12.71 21.38 21.37
N SER A 289 -13.42 22.30 22.00
CA SER A 289 -13.02 22.94 23.24
C SER A 289 -13.02 21.93 24.40
N PRO A 290 -12.10 22.05 25.37
CA PRO A 290 -12.08 21.12 26.50
C PRO A 290 -13.34 21.27 27.36
N GLU A 291 -13.86 20.15 27.86
CA GLU A 291 -15.03 20.11 28.77
C GLU A 291 -14.76 20.81 30.11
N VAL A 292 -13.49 20.98 30.49
CA VAL A 292 -13.05 21.72 31.68
C VAL A 292 -11.98 22.73 31.26
N SER A 293 -12.17 23.99 31.64
CA SER A 293 -11.20 25.06 31.32
C SER A 293 -9.83 24.81 31.95
N HIS A 294 -8.77 25.14 31.22
CA HIS A 294 -7.42 25.24 31.77
C HIS A 294 -7.24 26.50 32.64
N ALA A 295 -8.11 27.51 32.48
CA ALA A 295 -8.16 28.63 33.39
C ALA A 295 -8.72 28.14 34.73
N PHE A 296 -7.87 28.13 35.74
CA PHE A 296 -8.22 27.62 37.06
C PHE A 296 -8.58 28.76 38.00
N GLN A 297 -9.82 28.76 38.48
CA GLN A 297 -10.23 29.53 39.64
C GLN A 297 -10.41 28.55 40.82
N PRO A 298 -9.72 28.75 41.96
CA PRO A 298 -9.97 27.94 43.14
C PRO A 298 -11.46 28.04 43.53
N PRO A 299 -12.19 26.91 43.61
CA PRO A 299 -13.60 26.96 43.94
C PRO A 299 -13.76 27.48 45.36
N GLY A 300 -14.68 28.43 45.52
CA GLY A 300 -15.11 28.89 46.83
C GLY A 300 -15.92 27.83 47.56
N LYS A 301 -16.12 28.05 48.86
CA LYS A 301 -16.91 27.13 49.68
C LYS A 301 -18.36 27.08 49.16
N ASN A 302 -18.88 25.87 48.94
CA ASN A 302 -20.24 25.60 48.47
C ASN A 302 -20.57 26.18 47.07
N TRP A 303 -19.57 26.36 46.20
CA TRP A 303 -19.83 26.78 44.83
C TRP A 303 -20.59 25.71 44.05
N CYS A 304 -21.42 26.12 43.07
CA CYS A 304 -22.17 25.19 42.23
C CYS A 304 -21.21 24.40 41.33
N GLU A 305 -21.13 23.08 41.53
CA GLU A 305 -20.30 22.21 40.69
C GLU A 305 -20.97 21.97 39.33
N GLY A 306 -20.16 21.83 38.28
CA GLY A 306 -20.66 21.67 36.91
C GLY A 306 -21.52 20.42 36.71
N ASP A 307 -21.30 19.34 37.46
CA ASP A 307 -22.11 18.12 37.41
C ASP A 307 -23.40 18.17 38.25
N GLU A 308 -23.57 19.19 39.09
CA GLU A 308 -24.76 19.44 39.91
C GLU A 308 -25.63 20.58 39.37
N VAL A 309 -25.43 20.97 38.10
CA VAL A 309 -26.24 21.96 37.42
C VAL A 309 -26.68 21.49 36.04
N ALA A 310 -27.75 22.09 35.53
CA ALA A 310 -28.13 22.02 34.12
C ALA A 310 -28.14 23.44 33.54
N ILE A 311 -27.72 23.59 32.29
CA ILE A 311 -27.75 24.86 31.59
C ILE A 311 -28.77 24.79 30.45
N SER A 312 -29.54 25.85 30.27
CA SER A 312 -30.47 26.04 29.16
C SER A 312 -30.16 27.35 28.43
N TRP A 313 -30.48 27.39 27.14
CA TRP A 313 -30.18 28.51 26.25
C TRP A 313 -31.47 29.06 25.67
N GLN A 314 -31.55 30.37 25.54
CA GLN A 314 -32.65 31.07 24.88
C GLN A 314 -32.27 31.41 23.44
N GLU A 315 -33.26 31.70 22.60
CA GLU A 315 -33.01 32.18 21.23
C GLU A 315 -32.27 33.53 21.25
N PRO A 316 -31.28 33.75 20.38
CA PRO A 316 -30.63 35.03 20.22
C PRO A 316 -31.58 36.15 19.78
N GLU A 317 -31.48 37.30 20.42
CA GLU A 317 -32.16 38.53 20.04
C GLU A 317 -31.16 39.51 19.41
N GLY A 318 -31.65 40.45 18.59
CA GLY A 318 -30.77 41.40 17.92
C GLY A 318 -31.40 42.76 17.66
N ALA A 319 -30.59 43.81 17.80
CA ALA A 319 -30.95 45.18 17.48
C ALA A 319 -29.72 45.93 16.93
N THR A 320 -29.93 46.74 15.87
CA THR A 320 -28.92 47.68 15.32
C THR A 320 -27.52 47.11 15.09
N GLY A 321 -27.42 45.85 14.65
CA GLY A 321 -26.13 45.17 14.40
C GLY A 321 -25.51 44.48 15.61
N HIS A 322 -26.15 44.57 16.77
CA HIS A 322 -25.79 43.84 17.98
C HIS A 322 -26.71 42.63 18.18
N ARG A 323 -26.22 41.64 18.92
CA ARG A 323 -26.88 40.39 19.26
C ARG A 323 -26.68 40.10 20.74
N GLY A 324 -27.66 39.43 21.33
CA GLY A 324 -27.60 39.01 22.72
C GLY A 324 -28.33 37.69 22.90
N MET A 325 -27.87 36.87 23.84
CA MET A 325 -28.48 35.60 24.18
C MET A 325 -28.42 35.40 25.69
N ARG A 326 -29.55 35.00 26.27
CA ARG A 326 -29.61 34.58 27.67
C ARG A 326 -29.35 33.08 27.77
N PHE A 327 -28.62 32.68 28.79
CA PHE A 327 -28.58 31.30 29.23
C PHE A 327 -28.80 31.23 30.75
N GLU A 328 -29.41 30.14 31.18
CA GLU A 328 -29.86 29.94 32.55
C GLU A 328 -29.22 28.67 33.11
N LEU A 329 -28.77 28.75 34.35
CA LEU A 329 -28.25 27.65 35.12
C LEU A 329 -29.30 27.27 36.15
N THR A 330 -29.65 25.99 36.23
CA THR A 330 -30.55 25.43 37.24
C THR A 330 -29.76 24.47 38.14
N ASN A 331 -29.86 24.62 39.45
CA ASN A 331 -29.23 23.69 40.41
C ASN A 331 -30.01 22.36 40.41
N THR A 332 -29.37 21.29 39.95
CA THR A 332 -29.93 19.92 39.92
C THR A 332 -29.43 19.05 41.07
N GLY A 333 -28.51 19.57 41.88
CA GLY A 333 -28.02 18.95 43.11
C GLY A 333 -29.04 18.91 44.24
N THR A 334 -28.62 18.33 45.38
CA THR A 334 -29.49 18.09 46.54
C THR A 334 -29.43 19.18 47.61
N GLY A 335 -28.45 20.09 47.52
CA GLY A 335 -28.20 21.16 48.48
C GLY A 335 -28.09 22.54 47.81
N PRO A 336 -28.16 23.63 48.61
CA PRO A 336 -27.92 24.97 48.09
C PRO A 336 -26.46 25.14 47.65
N CYS A 337 -26.24 25.84 46.54
CA CYS A 337 -24.92 26.17 46.04
C CYS A 337 -24.78 27.66 45.73
N LEU A 338 -23.55 28.13 45.51
CA LEU A 338 -23.21 29.52 45.29
C LEU A 338 -22.62 29.74 43.89
N LEU A 339 -23.07 30.81 43.23
CA LEU A 339 -22.41 31.38 42.06
C LEU A 339 -21.79 32.72 42.46
N GLU A 340 -20.48 32.88 42.28
CA GLU A 340 -19.74 34.10 42.63
C GLU A 340 -18.61 34.33 41.62
N SER A 341 -18.96 34.26 40.34
CA SER A 341 -18.05 34.30 39.21
C SER A 341 -18.76 34.81 37.94
N TYR A 342 -17.97 35.06 36.90
CA TYR A 342 -18.51 35.00 35.54
C TYR A 342 -18.65 33.53 35.12
N PRO A 343 -19.62 33.21 34.25
CA PRO A 343 -19.65 31.92 33.57
C PRO A 343 -18.34 31.70 32.81
N ASP A 344 -17.92 30.44 32.68
CA ASP A 344 -16.82 30.07 31.80
C ASP A 344 -17.40 29.53 30.50
N ILE A 345 -17.03 30.13 29.37
CA ILE A 345 -17.60 29.80 28.07
C ILE A 345 -16.52 29.43 27.05
N ALA A 346 -16.87 28.54 26.13
CA ALA A 346 -16.07 28.22 24.96
C ALA A 346 -16.98 27.93 23.75
N PHE A 347 -16.42 27.98 22.56
CA PHE A 347 -17.17 27.86 21.31
C PHE A 347 -16.48 26.87 20.39
N ASP A 348 -17.29 26.02 19.77
CA ASP A 348 -16.86 25.18 18.67
C ASP A 348 -17.63 25.55 17.40
N ASN A 349 -16.94 25.47 16.26
CA ASN A 349 -17.56 25.74 14.98
C ASN A 349 -18.51 24.59 14.56
N VAL A 350 -19.23 24.80 13.44
CA VAL A 350 -20.16 23.79 12.88
C VAL A 350 -19.52 22.43 12.54
N ASP A 351 -18.18 22.38 12.40
CA ASP A 351 -17.41 21.16 12.13
C ASP A 351 -16.84 20.52 13.41
N GLY A 352 -17.10 21.12 14.59
CA GLY A 352 -16.64 20.64 15.90
C GLY A 352 -15.22 21.05 16.29
N TRP A 353 -14.66 22.09 15.67
CA TRP A 353 -13.34 22.63 16.03
C TRP A 353 -13.45 23.78 17.02
N ALA A 354 -12.57 23.78 18.02
CA ALA A 354 -12.45 24.89 18.97
C ALA A 354 -12.17 26.22 18.26
N MET A 355 -12.85 27.27 18.70
CA MET A 355 -12.70 28.63 18.19
C MET A 355 -11.99 29.51 19.24
N ASP A 356 -11.08 30.36 18.78
CA ASP A 356 -10.42 31.38 19.60
C ASP A 356 -11.29 32.64 19.64
N VAL A 357 -12.24 32.67 20.58
CA VAL A 357 -13.14 33.82 20.78
C VAL A 357 -12.72 34.57 22.04
N LEU A 358 -12.47 35.87 21.90
CA LEU A 358 -12.16 36.74 23.02
C LEU A 358 -13.41 36.98 23.87
N VAL A 359 -13.41 36.44 25.09
CA VAL A 359 -14.46 36.69 26.09
C VAL A 359 -14.08 37.91 26.94
N VAL A 360 -14.91 38.95 26.88
CA VAL A 360 -14.78 40.16 27.68
C VAL A 360 -15.84 40.14 28.78
N HIS A 361 -15.42 40.13 30.03
CA HIS A 361 -16.35 40.25 31.15
C HIS A 361 -16.92 41.67 31.22
N GLY A 362 -18.24 41.79 31.30
CA GLY A 362 -18.93 43.07 31.29
C GLY A 362 -20.23 43.07 30.48
N GLY A 363 -20.88 44.23 30.46
CA GLY A 363 -22.07 44.48 29.65
C GLY A 363 -21.73 44.73 28.18
N SER A 364 -22.77 44.74 27.35
CA SER A 364 -22.70 45.06 25.92
C SER A 364 -23.78 46.06 25.54
N PHE A 365 -23.94 46.36 24.25
CA PHE A 365 -25.10 47.11 23.78
C PHE A 365 -26.44 46.42 24.12
N MET A 366 -26.45 45.09 24.21
CA MET A 366 -27.66 44.30 24.44
C MET A 366 -27.87 43.93 25.92
N THR A 367 -26.87 44.14 26.78
CA THR A 367 -26.81 43.53 28.11
C THR A 367 -26.19 44.47 29.14
N ASP A 368 -26.81 44.57 30.31
CA ASP A 368 -26.21 45.24 31.47
C ASP A 368 -25.58 44.20 32.39
N ASP A 369 -24.30 44.38 32.75
CA ASP A 369 -23.62 43.49 33.70
C ASP A 369 -23.84 43.97 35.14
N PRO A 370 -24.48 43.18 36.01
CA PRO A 370 -24.61 43.50 37.42
C PRO A 370 -23.26 43.42 38.16
N GLY A 371 -22.25 42.79 37.54
CA GLY A 371 -20.97 42.46 38.16
C GLY A 371 -21.07 41.24 39.08
N VAL A 372 -19.90 40.70 39.44
CA VAL A 372 -19.83 39.51 40.29
C VAL A 372 -20.39 39.80 41.68
N SER A 373 -21.37 39.00 42.07
CA SER A 373 -21.94 38.98 43.42
C SER A 373 -22.33 37.56 43.79
N ALA A 374 -22.39 37.28 45.10
CA ALA A 374 -22.76 35.98 45.62
C ALA A 374 -24.26 35.70 45.37
N VAL A 375 -24.55 34.72 44.52
CA VAL A 375 -25.92 34.25 44.22
C VAL A 375 -26.10 32.83 44.77
N THR A 376 -26.92 32.70 45.81
CA THR A 376 -27.30 31.40 46.36
C THR A 376 -28.42 30.79 45.52
N VAL A 377 -28.20 29.59 44.99
CA VAL A 377 -29.17 28.85 44.16
C VAL A 377 -29.62 27.60 44.92
N LEU A 378 -30.89 27.57 45.32
CA LEU A 378 -31.49 26.38 45.95
C LEU A 378 -31.70 25.25 44.92
N PRO A 379 -31.82 23.98 45.34
CA PRO A 379 -32.22 22.90 44.45
C PRO A 379 -33.48 23.24 43.65
N GLY A 380 -33.42 23.10 42.33
CA GLY A 380 -34.48 23.42 41.38
C GLY A 380 -34.66 24.91 41.06
N GLN A 381 -33.93 25.82 41.71
CA GLN A 381 -33.88 27.23 41.33
C GLN A 381 -32.78 27.49 40.32
N GLY A 382 -32.80 28.68 39.71
CA GLY A 382 -31.81 29.07 38.73
C GLY A 382 -31.28 30.49 38.82
N ALA A 383 -30.19 30.71 38.10
CA ALA A 383 -29.55 31.98 37.86
C ALA A 383 -29.37 32.17 36.35
N GLN A 384 -29.24 33.41 35.89
CA GLN A 384 -29.09 33.75 34.49
C GLN A 384 -27.82 34.57 34.26
N ALA A 385 -27.24 34.42 33.08
CA ALA A 385 -26.22 35.31 32.56
C ALA A 385 -26.52 35.59 31.08
N PHE A 386 -25.86 36.61 30.54
CA PHE A 386 -26.07 37.02 29.16
C PHE A 386 -24.76 37.08 28.40
N LEU A 387 -24.83 36.60 27.16
CA LEU A 387 -23.82 36.75 26.13
C LEU A 387 -24.26 37.89 25.20
N GLY A 388 -23.36 38.83 24.90
CA GLY A 388 -23.59 39.91 23.94
C GLY A 388 -22.49 39.98 22.90
N TRP A 389 -22.81 40.25 21.64
CA TRP A 389 -21.82 40.36 20.57
C TRP A 389 -22.31 41.24 19.41
N ASN A 390 -21.40 41.61 18.52
CA ASN A 390 -21.76 42.26 17.25
C ASN A 390 -21.98 41.20 16.19
N ALA A 391 -22.89 41.39 15.24
CA ALA A 391 -23.02 40.48 14.11
C ALA A 391 -21.69 40.41 13.33
N MET A 392 -21.03 39.25 13.30
CA MET A 392 -19.69 39.09 12.71
C MET A 392 -19.70 38.35 11.37
N ALA A 393 -20.45 37.25 11.26
CA ALA A 393 -20.34 36.34 10.12
C ALA A 393 -20.92 36.92 8.80
N ALA A 394 -20.14 36.81 7.74
CA ALA A 394 -20.55 37.02 6.35
C ALA A 394 -20.83 35.69 5.63
N ALA A 395 -21.27 35.76 4.37
CA ALA A 395 -21.51 34.58 3.56
C ALA A 395 -20.20 33.79 3.33
N GLY A 396 -20.17 32.55 3.80
CA GLY A 396 -19.02 31.63 3.65
C GLY A 396 -18.13 31.52 4.89
N ASP A 397 -18.38 32.29 5.93
CA ASP A 397 -17.63 32.16 7.20
C ASP A 397 -18.07 30.93 7.98
N MET A 398 -17.10 30.29 8.64
CA MET A 398 -17.38 29.23 9.61
C MET A 398 -17.91 29.85 10.90
N ARG A 399 -19.14 29.51 11.24
CA ARG A 399 -19.86 30.03 12.39
C ARG A 399 -19.79 29.07 13.57
N THR A 400 -20.11 29.59 14.74
CA THR A 400 -20.31 28.78 15.95
C THR A 400 -21.46 27.81 15.74
N GLY A 401 -21.20 26.51 15.96
CA GLY A 401 -22.20 25.45 15.93
C GLY A 401 -22.50 24.86 17.31
N THR A 402 -21.62 25.09 18.29
CA THR A 402 -21.77 24.58 19.65
C THR A 402 -21.19 25.58 20.65
N MET A 403 -21.89 25.79 21.75
CA MET A 403 -21.41 26.61 22.87
C MET A 403 -21.33 25.75 24.12
N LEU A 404 -20.22 25.88 24.83
CA LEU A 404 -19.95 25.21 26.10
C LEU A 404 -20.01 26.26 27.22
N VAL A 405 -20.70 25.96 28.32
CA VAL A 405 -20.84 26.88 29.46
C VAL A 405 -20.64 26.14 30.77
N ALA A 406 -19.87 26.69 31.70
CA ALA A 406 -19.73 26.23 33.07
C ALA A 406 -20.09 27.35 34.08
N PRO A 407 -20.48 26.99 35.31
CA PRO A 407 -20.67 27.94 36.41
C PRO A 407 -19.47 28.88 36.62
N TYR A 408 -18.24 28.35 36.54
CA TYR A 408 -16.99 29.09 36.71
C TYR A 408 -15.82 28.36 36.03
N PRO A 409 -14.67 29.02 35.79
CA PRO A 409 -13.50 28.38 35.19
C PRO A 409 -12.93 27.25 36.05
N GLY A 410 -12.78 26.06 35.46
CA GLY A 410 -12.19 24.89 36.11
C GLY A 410 -13.19 23.86 36.63
N THR A 411 -14.49 24.02 36.35
CA THR A 411 -15.50 22.96 36.51
C THR A 411 -16.06 22.51 35.17
N LEU A 412 -16.92 21.48 35.18
CA LEU A 412 -17.49 20.88 33.98
C LEU A 412 -18.37 21.86 33.21
N ARG A 413 -18.14 21.97 31.89
CA ARG A 413 -18.97 22.71 30.94
C ARG A 413 -20.08 21.84 30.37
N HIS A 414 -21.24 22.43 30.20
CA HIS A 414 -22.37 21.88 29.47
C HIS A 414 -22.32 22.36 28.03
N SER A 415 -22.36 21.40 27.10
CA SER A 415 -22.32 21.66 25.66
C SER A 415 -23.73 21.62 25.07
N SER A 416 -24.04 22.58 24.19
CA SER A 416 -25.29 22.58 23.44
C SER A 416 -25.11 23.13 22.03
N PRO A 417 -25.80 22.55 21.04
CA PRO A 417 -25.81 23.10 19.69
C PRO A 417 -26.48 24.48 19.68
N VAL A 418 -25.86 25.41 18.97
CA VAL A 418 -26.35 26.77 18.77
C VAL A 418 -26.08 27.20 17.33
N ASP A 419 -26.83 28.16 16.80
CA ASP A 419 -26.50 28.86 15.55
C ASP A 419 -26.26 30.34 15.86
N LEU A 420 -24.99 30.69 16.07
CA LEU A 420 -24.58 32.06 16.36
C LEU A 420 -23.70 32.57 15.23
N ASP A 421 -23.88 33.83 14.83
CA ASP A 421 -23.02 34.53 13.86
C ASP A 421 -21.69 35.00 14.46
N ILE A 422 -21.17 34.26 15.45
CA ILE A 422 -19.84 34.41 16.05
C ILE A 422 -18.85 33.56 15.24
N ILE A 423 -17.70 34.15 14.90
CA ILE A 423 -16.63 33.54 14.11
C ILE A 423 -15.34 33.43 14.92
N ASP A 424 -14.39 32.64 14.42
CA ASP A 424 -13.06 32.48 15.01
C ASP A 424 -12.28 33.81 15.00
N GLY A 425 -11.58 34.12 16.09
CA GLY A 425 -10.96 35.43 16.33
C GLY A 425 -11.95 36.56 16.70
N GLY A 426 -13.23 36.24 16.85
CA GLY A 426 -14.28 37.17 17.25
C GLY A 426 -14.20 37.60 18.73
N ALA A 427 -15.05 38.55 19.12
CA ALA A 427 -15.14 39.00 20.51
C ALA A 427 -16.60 39.01 21.00
N VAL A 428 -16.79 38.57 22.24
CA VAL A 428 -18.07 38.52 22.93
C VAL A 428 -17.96 39.17 24.30
N SER A 429 -19.07 39.71 24.79
CA SER A 429 -19.22 40.23 26.14
C SER A 429 -20.05 39.27 26.98
N LEU A 430 -19.66 39.06 28.23
CA LEU A 430 -20.27 38.10 29.14
C LEU A 430 -20.57 38.76 30.48
N THR A 431 -21.83 38.72 30.91
CA THR A 431 -22.23 39.24 32.23
C THR A 431 -21.94 38.24 33.34
N ALA A 432 -21.87 38.70 34.59
CA ALA A 432 -21.86 37.84 35.74
C ALA A 432 -23.22 37.13 35.93
N TRP A 433 -23.25 36.09 36.74
CA TRP A 433 -24.49 35.43 37.16
C TRP A 433 -25.39 36.39 37.96
N ALA A 434 -26.68 36.35 37.67
CA ALA A 434 -27.72 37.09 38.37
C ALA A 434 -28.87 36.16 38.76
N PRO A 435 -29.56 36.40 39.88
CA PRO A 435 -30.79 35.65 40.19
C PRO A 435 -31.84 35.89 39.10
N ILE A 436 -32.56 34.83 38.71
CA ILE A 436 -33.72 34.98 37.84
C ILE A 436 -34.78 35.74 38.63
N LYS A 437 -35.12 36.96 38.20
CA LYS A 437 -36.27 37.66 38.77
C LYS A 437 -37.52 36.99 38.21
N GLU A 438 -38.32 36.36 39.06
CA GLU A 438 -39.72 36.09 38.72
C GLU A 438 -40.36 37.42 38.34
N GLU A 439 -40.64 37.60 37.05
CA GLU A 439 -41.50 38.69 36.62
C GLU A 439 -42.88 38.39 37.20
N SER A 440 -43.22 39.11 38.27
CA SER A 440 -44.43 38.97 39.03
C SER A 440 -45.65 38.87 38.12
N ALA A 441 -46.21 37.66 37.99
CA ALA A 441 -47.59 37.42 37.63
C ALA A 441 -48.51 37.94 38.76
N ALA A 442 -48.50 39.25 38.99
CA ALA A 442 -49.34 39.95 39.95
C ALA A 442 -49.45 41.42 39.56
N ILE A 443 -50.30 41.72 38.57
CA ILE A 443 -51.35 42.77 38.58
C ILE A 443 -52.14 42.61 37.28
N LYS A 444 -53.17 41.76 37.33
CA LYS A 444 -54.47 41.95 36.65
C LYS A 444 -55.41 40.82 37.06
N ASN A 445 -55.81 40.80 38.33
CA ASN A 445 -57.19 40.48 38.60
C ASN A 445 -57.72 41.15 39.87
N THR A 446 -58.94 41.63 39.75
CA THR A 446 -59.83 42.19 40.79
C THR A 446 -59.66 43.67 41.17
N ARG A 447 -60.47 44.50 40.52
CA ARG A 447 -61.31 45.47 41.26
C ARG A 447 -62.77 45.14 40.92
N PRO A 448 -63.61 44.68 41.87
CA PRO A 448 -65.05 44.57 41.65
C PRO A 448 -65.78 45.87 42.07
N LYS A 449 -66.56 46.42 41.12
CA LYS A 449 -67.82 47.20 41.22
C LYS A 449 -67.82 48.55 41.98
N PRO A 450 -68.69 49.54 41.64
CA PRO A 450 -70.16 49.42 41.51
C PRO A 450 -70.71 49.08 40.13
#